data_AF-A2T6G9-F1
#
_entry.id   AF-A2T6G9-F1
#
_cell.length_a   1.000
_cell.length_b   1.000
_cell.length_c   1.000
_cell.angle_alpha   90.00
_cell.angle_beta   90.00
_cell.angle_gamma   90.00
#
_symmetry.space_group_name_H-M   'P 1'
#
loop_
_entity.id
_entity.type
_entity.pdbx_description
1 polymer ?
#
loop_
_entity_poly.entity_id
_entity_poly.type
_entity_poly.pdbx_seq_one_letter_code
_entity_poly.pdbx_strand_id
1 'polypeptide(L)'
;VCGDYLLSRMDVTSCISYRNFASCMGDSRLLNKVDAYIQEHLLQISEEEEFLKLPRLKLEVMLEDNVCLPSNGKLYTKVINWVQRSIWENGDSLEELMEEVQTLYYSADHKLLDGNLLDGQAEVFGSDDDHIQFVQKKPPRENGHKQISSSSTGCLSSPNATVQSPKHEWKIVASEKTSNNTYLCLAVLDGIFCVIFLHGRNSPQSSPTSTPKLSKSLSFEMQQDELIEKPMSPMQYARSGLGTAEMNGKLIAA
;
A
#
# COMPACT_ATOMS: atom_id res chain seq x y z
N VAL A 1 36.28 -21.27 8.18
CA VAL A 1 36.20 -22.71 7.85
C VAL A 1 34.75 -23.17 7.61
N CYS A 2 33.76 -22.87 8.48
CA CYS A 2 32.35 -23.21 8.18
C CYS A 2 31.67 -22.28 7.15
N GLY A 3 31.82 -20.95 7.29
CA GLY A 3 31.15 -20.00 6.39
C GLY A 3 31.59 -20.10 4.92
N ASP A 4 32.88 -20.33 4.65
CA ASP A 4 33.39 -20.48 3.28
C ASP A 4 32.88 -21.78 2.62
N TYR A 5 32.61 -22.84 3.40
CA TYR A 5 31.99 -24.07 2.90
C TYR A 5 30.51 -23.87 2.58
N LEU A 6 29.76 -23.15 3.42
CA LEU A 6 28.36 -22.81 3.13
C LEU A 6 28.26 -21.99 1.82
N LEU A 7 29.14 -21.01 1.66
CA LEU A 7 29.18 -20.19 0.44
C LEU A 7 29.52 -21.00 -0.82
N SER A 8 30.37 -22.02 -0.73
CA SER A 8 30.71 -22.86 -1.88
C SER A 8 29.61 -23.86 -2.26
N ARG A 9 28.61 -24.05 -1.39
CA ARG A 9 27.46 -24.95 -1.57
C ARG A 9 26.14 -24.19 -1.72
N MET A 10 26.18 -22.86 -1.78
CA MET A 10 24.99 -22.04 -1.86
C MET A 10 24.46 -22.00 -3.30
N ASP A 11 23.15 -22.18 -3.43
CA ASP A 11 22.41 -22.00 -4.67
C ASP A 11 21.09 -21.25 -4.40
N VAL A 12 20.27 -21.07 -5.45
CA VAL A 12 18.98 -20.36 -5.38
C VAL A 12 17.98 -21.04 -4.45
N THR A 13 18.10 -22.35 -4.21
CA THR A 13 17.21 -23.13 -3.35
C THR A 13 17.63 -23.08 -1.88
N SER A 14 18.92 -22.85 -1.59
CA SER A 14 19.48 -22.93 -0.24
C SER A 14 19.80 -21.57 0.39
N CYS A 15 19.82 -20.48 -0.39
CA CYS A 15 20.33 -19.20 0.07
C CYS A 15 19.51 -18.56 1.19
N ILE A 16 18.18 -18.74 1.21
CA ILE A 16 17.31 -18.19 2.26
C ILE A 16 17.58 -18.91 3.59
N SER A 17 17.67 -20.24 3.59
CA SER A 17 18.09 -21.04 4.74
C SER A 17 19.45 -20.60 5.29
N TYR A 18 20.45 -20.40 4.41
CA TYR A 18 21.78 -19.95 4.83
C TYR A 18 21.78 -18.52 5.38
N ARG A 19 20.93 -17.64 4.85
CA ARG A 19 20.73 -16.29 5.35
C ARG A 19 20.18 -16.32 6.78
N ASN A 20 19.12 -17.09 7.01
CA ASN A 20 18.50 -17.25 8.32
C ASN A 20 19.51 -17.81 9.33
N PHE A 21 20.29 -18.82 8.92
CA PHE A 21 21.38 -19.36 9.74
C PHE A 21 22.44 -18.29 10.08
N ALA A 22 22.91 -17.54 9.08
CA ALA A 22 23.93 -16.50 9.28
C ALA A 22 23.44 -15.39 10.22
N SER A 23 22.16 -15.00 10.10
CA SER A 23 21.50 -14.04 10.99
C SER A 23 21.43 -14.57 12.44
N CYS A 24 21.01 -15.83 12.63
CA CYS A 24 20.95 -16.47 13.95
C CYS A 24 22.32 -16.58 14.63
N MET A 25 23.38 -16.81 13.86
CA MET A 25 24.76 -16.91 14.36
C MET A 25 25.41 -15.54 14.59
N GLY A 26 24.81 -14.45 14.12
CA GLY A 26 25.41 -13.11 14.11
C GLY A 26 26.68 -13.00 13.24
N ASP A 27 26.84 -13.88 12.26
CA ASP A 27 27.98 -13.82 11.32
C ASP A 27 27.67 -12.81 10.20
N SER A 28 28.00 -11.54 10.45
CA SER A 28 27.77 -10.45 9.50
C SER A 28 28.54 -10.62 8.19
N ARG A 29 29.71 -11.27 8.19
CA ARG A 29 30.51 -11.52 6.98
C ARG A 29 29.81 -12.52 6.08
N LEU A 30 29.30 -13.62 6.66
CA LEU A 30 28.51 -14.60 5.92
C LEU A 30 27.19 -13.98 5.44
N LEU A 31 26.47 -13.30 6.33
CA LEU A 31 25.18 -12.68 6.02
C LEU A 31 25.28 -11.69 4.85
N ASN A 32 26.29 -10.82 4.83
CA ASN A 32 26.47 -9.87 3.73
C ASN A 32 26.78 -10.55 2.39
N LYS A 33 27.50 -11.67 2.39
CA LYS A 33 27.77 -12.43 1.16
C LYS A 33 26.53 -13.16 0.65
N VAL A 34 25.72 -13.71 1.55
CA VAL A 34 24.44 -14.34 1.21
C VAL A 34 23.45 -13.28 0.69
N ASP A 35 23.33 -12.14 1.36
CA ASP A 35 22.48 -11.03 0.92
C ASP A 35 22.88 -10.53 -0.47
N ALA A 36 24.18 -10.43 -0.76
CA ALA A 36 24.68 -10.05 -2.09
C ALA A 36 24.29 -11.07 -3.17
N TYR A 37 24.40 -12.37 -2.87
CA TYR A 37 23.97 -13.44 -3.77
C TYR A 37 22.45 -13.39 -4.03
N ILE A 38 21.66 -13.15 -2.98
CA ILE A 38 20.20 -12.98 -3.09
C ILE A 38 19.85 -11.81 -4.00
N GLN A 39 20.54 -10.66 -3.87
CA GLN A 39 20.31 -9.51 -4.75
C GLN A 39 20.63 -9.80 -6.21
N GLU A 40 21.67 -10.60 -6.50
CA GLU A 40 22.05 -10.97 -7.87
C GLU A 40 21.05 -11.96 -8.51
N HIS A 41 20.47 -12.87 -7.72
CA HIS A 41 19.62 -13.96 -8.22
C HIS A 41 18.14 -13.81 -7.81
N LEU A 42 17.70 -12.61 -7.40
CA LEU A 42 16.39 -12.39 -6.76
C LEU A 42 15.22 -12.96 -7.57
N LEU A 43 15.22 -12.79 -8.89
CA LEU A 43 14.14 -13.28 -9.75
C LEU A 43 14.06 -14.80 -9.76
N GLN A 44 15.20 -15.50 -9.83
CA GLN A 44 15.24 -16.97 -9.79
C GLN A 44 14.80 -17.48 -8.42
N ILE A 45 15.32 -16.86 -7.35
CA ILE A 45 14.94 -17.18 -5.97
C ILE A 45 13.44 -16.97 -5.73
N SER A 46 12.82 -16.00 -6.43
CA SER A 46 11.38 -15.71 -6.26
C SER A 46 10.45 -16.84 -6.71
N GLU A 47 10.96 -17.78 -7.51
CA GLU A 47 10.23 -18.96 -8.00
C GLU A 47 10.36 -20.16 -7.04
N GLU A 48 11.27 -20.10 -6.06
CA GLU A 48 11.59 -21.21 -5.17
C GLU A 48 10.63 -21.35 -3.99
N GLU A 49 10.43 -22.59 -3.52
CA GLU A 49 9.45 -22.91 -2.46
C GLU A 49 9.75 -22.19 -1.13
N GLU A 50 11.03 -22.03 -0.78
CA GLU A 50 11.43 -21.35 0.45
C GLU A 50 11.05 -19.85 0.43
N PHE A 51 11.12 -19.22 -0.75
CA PHE A 51 10.71 -17.83 -0.93
C PHE A 51 9.19 -17.66 -0.78
N LEU A 52 8.41 -18.60 -1.33
CA LEU A 52 6.94 -18.55 -1.29
C LEU A 52 6.39 -18.71 0.14
N LYS A 53 7.16 -19.32 1.05
CA LYS A 53 6.81 -19.49 2.47
C LYS A 53 7.07 -18.25 3.32
N LEU A 54 7.79 -17.26 2.81
CA LEU A 54 8.10 -16.05 3.58
C LEU A 54 6.83 -15.21 3.81
N PRO A 55 6.68 -14.59 5.00
CA PRO A 55 5.66 -13.58 5.24
C PRO A 55 5.67 -12.48 4.18
N ARG A 56 4.50 -11.91 3.85
CA ARG A 56 4.36 -10.95 2.74
C ARG A 56 3.61 -9.68 3.15
N LEU A 57 4.24 -8.53 2.91
CA LEU A 57 3.58 -7.22 2.95
C LEU A 57 3.16 -6.85 1.53
N LYS A 58 1.86 -6.66 1.30
CA LYS A 58 1.30 -6.35 -0.03
C LYS A 58 0.84 -4.90 -0.07
N LEU A 59 1.33 -4.14 -1.03
CA LEU A 59 1.07 -2.71 -1.15
C LEU A 59 0.47 -2.38 -2.51
N GLU A 60 -0.62 -1.64 -2.53
CA GLU A 60 -1.08 -0.90 -3.69
C GLU A 60 -0.76 0.58 -3.52
N VAL A 61 0.02 1.16 -4.43
CA VAL A 61 0.43 2.56 -4.34
C VAL A 61 -0.24 3.35 -5.44
N MET A 62 -1.17 4.23 -5.08
CA MET A 62 -1.78 5.21 -5.98
C MET A 62 -0.83 6.39 -6.17
N LEU A 63 -0.44 6.65 -7.41
CA LEU A 63 0.44 7.78 -7.75
C LEU A 63 -0.41 9.01 -8.06
N GLU A 64 0.00 10.15 -7.51
CA GLU A 64 -0.44 11.47 -7.96
C GLU A 64 -0.09 11.70 -9.44
N ASP A 65 -0.86 12.57 -10.11
CA ASP A 65 -0.71 12.82 -11.53
C ASP A 65 0.70 13.33 -11.89
N ASN A 66 1.27 12.76 -12.96
CA ASN A 66 2.62 13.07 -13.47
C ASN A 66 3.77 12.75 -12.50
N VAL A 67 3.53 11.97 -11.44
CA VAL A 67 4.56 11.50 -10.52
C VAL A 67 5.00 10.09 -10.90
N CYS A 68 6.30 9.81 -10.75
CA CYS A 68 6.87 8.47 -10.88
C CYS A 68 7.49 7.99 -9.57
N LEU A 69 7.46 6.67 -9.34
CA LEU A 69 8.15 6.08 -8.20
C LEU A 69 9.68 6.23 -8.37
N PRO A 70 10.43 6.43 -7.27
CA PRO A 70 11.87 6.60 -7.31
C PRO A 70 12.58 5.25 -7.55
N SER A 71 13.91 5.25 -7.51
CA SER A 71 14.70 4.01 -7.55
C SER A 71 14.30 3.04 -6.43
N ASN A 72 14.43 1.72 -6.68
CA ASN A 72 14.02 0.66 -5.74
C ASN A 72 14.49 0.93 -4.30
N GLY A 73 15.78 1.23 -4.11
CA GLY A 73 16.32 1.54 -2.77
C GLY A 73 15.57 2.69 -2.08
N LYS A 74 15.35 3.82 -2.78
CA LYS A 74 14.61 4.97 -2.23
C LYS A 74 13.14 4.64 -1.97
N LEU A 75 12.51 3.86 -2.85
CA LEU A 75 11.12 3.43 -2.71
C LEU A 75 10.94 2.58 -1.45
N TYR A 76 11.76 1.54 -1.30
CA TYR A 76 11.65 0.65 -0.14
C TYR A 76 12.11 1.30 1.16
N THR A 77 13.03 2.28 1.14
CA THR A 77 13.28 3.13 2.32
C THR A 77 12.00 3.86 2.74
N LYS A 78 11.23 4.41 1.80
CA LYS A 78 9.96 5.08 2.12
C LYS A 78 8.91 4.11 2.65
N VAL A 79 8.85 2.90 2.09
CA VAL A 79 7.97 1.83 2.59
C VAL A 79 8.34 1.44 4.02
N ILE A 80 9.61 1.19 4.31
CA ILE A 80 10.07 0.85 5.67
C ILE A 80 9.72 1.98 6.65
N ASN A 81 9.98 3.23 6.29
CA ASN A 81 9.62 4.38 7.13
C ASN A 81 8.10 4.51 7.34
N TRP A 82 7.30 4.08 6.37
CA TRP A 82 5.84 4.03 6.51
C TRP A 82 5.40 2.92 7.46
N VAL A 83 5.97 1.70 7.34
CA VAL A 83 5.71 0.59 8.27
C VAL A 83 6.09 0.99 9.70
N GLN A 84 7.26 1.60 9.88
CA GLN A 84 7.73 2.07 11.19
C GLN A 84 6.77 3.09 11.82
N ARG A 85 6.27 4.07 11.05
CA ARG A 85 5.27 5.03 11.55
C ARG A 85 3.95 4.35 11.91
N SER A 86 3.48 3.42 11.08
CA SER A 86 2.25 2.67 11.35
C SER A 86 2.35 1.93 12.69
N ILE A 87 3.47 1.26 12.94
CA ILE A 87 3.69 0.52 14.18
C ILE A 87 3.89 1.46 15.40
N TRP A 88 4.70 2.50 15.26
CA TRP A 88 5.08 3.36 16.40
C TRP A 88 4.06 4.45 16.73
N GLU A 89 3.35 4.98 15.73
CA GLU A 89 2.41 6.10 15.89
C GLU A 89 0.96 5.63 15.92
N ASN A 90 0.57 4.72 15.04
CA ASN A 90 -0.82 4.22 14.97
C ASN A 90 -1.06 3.04 15.92
N GLY A 91 0.02 2.36 16.36
CA GLY A 91 -0.06 1.20 17.25
C GLY A 91 -0.39 -0.10 16.53
N ASP A 92 -0.28 -0.12 15.20
CA ASP A 92 -0.50 -1.32 14.39
C ASP A 92 0.59 -2.36 14.68
N SER A 93 0.26 -3.64 14.53
CA SER A 93 1.26 -4.71 14.49
C SER A 93 1.71 -5.01 13.06
N LEU A 94 2.94 -5.50 12.90
CA LEU A 94 3.41 -5.94 11.57
C LEU A 94 2.55 -7.08 11.02
N GLU A 95 1.98 -7.93 11.87
CA GLU A 95 1.09 -9.01 11.47
C GLU A 95 -0.19 -8.47 10.84
N GLU A 96 -0.87 -7.52 11.49
CA GLU A 96 -2.08 -6.86 10.95
C GLU A 96 -1.81 -6.19 9.59
N LEU A 97 -0.66 -5.54 9.43
CA LEU A 97 -0.28 -4.92 8.15
C LEU A 97 -0.11 -5.95 7.02
N MET A 98 0.21 -7.20 7.35
CA MET A 98 0.48 -8.29 6.39
C MET A 98 -0.75 -9.16 6.11
N GLU A 99 -1.82 -9.05 6.91
CA GLU A 99 -3.08 -9.76 6.69
C GLU A 99 -3.81 -9.25 5.44
N GLU A 100 -3.83 -7.94 5.23
CA GLU A 100 -4.53 -7.27 4.14
C GLU A 100 -3.58 -6.55 3.16
N VAL A 101 -4.13 -6.17 1.99
CA VAL A 101 -3.42 -5.34 1.02
C VAL A 101 -3.52 -3.88 1.46
N GLN A 102 -2.37 -3.27 1.74
CA GLN A 102 -2.32 -1.89 2.22
C GLN A 102 -2.32 -0.94 1.04
N THR A 103 -3.31 -0.04 0.98
CA THR A 103 -3.42 0.97 -0.06
C THR A 103 -2.76 2.26 0.41
N LEU A 104 -1.81 2.77 -0.36
CA LEU A 104 -1.01 3.95 -0.06
C LEU A 104 -1.11 4.97 -1.18
N TYR A 105 -0.83 6.23 -0.87
CA TYR A 105 -0.77 7.32 -1.83
C TYR A 105 0.65 7.89 -1.92
N TYR A 106 1.16 8.05 -3.14
CA TYR A 106 2.44 8.66 -3.42
C TYR A 106 2.27 10.05 -4.02
N SER A 107 2.57 11.08 -3.23
CA SER A 107 2.34 12.48 -3.59
C SER A 107 3.46 13.10 -4.44
N ALA A 108 3.17 14.26 -5.04
CA ALA A 108 4.11 15.12 -5.77
C ALA A 108 5.29 15.57 -4.90
N ASP A 109 5.09 15.69 -3.59
CA ASP A 109 6.15 15.92 -2.60
C ASP A 109 7.03 14.68 -2.33
N HIS A 110 6.84 13.61 -3.09
CA HIS A 110 7.52 12.33 -2.94
C HIS A 110 7.31 11.69 -1.55
N LYS A 111 6.13 11.87 -0.94
CA LYS A 111 5.77 11.25 0.33
C LYS A 111 4.87 10.04 0.10
N LEU A 112 5.02 9.04 0.96
CA LEU A 112 4.17 7.85 0.99
C LEU A 112 3.21 7.99 2.18
N LEU A 113 1.92 8.08 1.88
CA LEU A 113 0.83 8.38 2.80
C LEU A 113 -0.17 7.22 2.84
N ASP A 114 -0.92 7.11 3.93
CA ASP A 114 -1.99 6.11 4.09
C ASP A 114 -3.17 6.42 3.15
N GLY A 115 -3.64 5.40 2.43
CA GLY A 115 -4.79 5.53 1.53
C GLY A 115 -6.10 5.77 2.27
N ASN A 116 -6.23 5.30 3.51
CA ASN A 116 -7.43 5.44 4.33
C ASN A 116 -7.75 6.90 4.68
N LEU A 117 -6.79 7.83 4.57
CA LEU A 117 -7.00 9.24 4.86
C LEU A 117 -7.74 9.98 3.72
N LEU A 118 -7.70 9.45 2.50
CA LEU A 118 -8.25 10.13 1.32
C LEU A 118 -9.76 9.90 1.14
N ASP A 119 -10.31 8.83 1.70
CA ASP A 119 -11.76 8.54 1.65
C ASP A 119 -12.59 9.52 2.51
N GLY A 120 -11.94 10.28 3.41
CA GLY A 120 -12.57 11.32 4.23
C GLY A 120 -12.68 12.71 3.58
N GLN A 121 -12.21 12.89 2.34
CA GLN A 121 -12.32 14.18 1.61
C GLN A 121 -13.20 14.12 0.36
N ALA A 122 -13.81 12.97 0.07
CA ALA A 122 -14.88 12.88 -0.93
C ALA A 122 -16.24 13.27 -0.31
N GLU A 123 -16.31 14.39 0.40
CA GLU A 123 -17.60 15.05 0.57
C GLU A 123 -17.95 15.68 -0.78
N VAL A 124 -18.94 15.07 -1.42
CA VAL A 124 -19.64 15.62 -2.57
C VAL A 124 -20.08 17.04 -2.19
N PHE A 125 -19.33 18.04 -2.64
CA PHE A 125 -19.82 19.41 -2.73
C PHE A 125 -20.90 19.40 -3.81
N GLY A 126 -22.11 19.02 -3.40
CA GLY A 126 -23.34 19.49 -4.02
C GLY A 126 -23.29 21.00 -3.92
N SER A 127 -23.09 21.64 -5.06
CA SER A 127 -23.17 23.08 -5.22
C SER A 127 -24.59 23.50 -4.85
N ASP A 128 -24.76 24.03 -3.64
CA ASP A 128 -25.77 25.03 -3.36
C ASP A 128 -25.15 26.08 -2.42
N ASP A 129 -25.15 27.30 -2.93
CA ASP A 129 -24.66 28.54 -2.35
C ASP A 129 -25.40 28.84 -1.04
N ASP A 130 -24.68 29.02 0.07
CA ASP A 130 -24.84 30.18 0.98
C ASP A 130 -24.01 30.01 2.27
N HIS A 131 -23.08 30.95 2.45
CA HIS A 131 -22.43 31.35 3.70
C HIS A 131 -21.73 30.27 4.56
N ILE A 132 -20.44 30.03 4.29
CA ILE A 132 -19.52 29.44 5.28
C ILE A 132 -18.37 30.41 5.57
N GLN A 133 -18.28 30.86 6.83
CA GLN A 133 -17.11 31.56 7.37
C GLN A 133 -15.88 30.67 7.27
N PHE A 134 -14.83 31.18 6.62
CA PHE A 134 -13.51 30.58 6.61
C PHE A 134 -12.91 30.56 8.03
N VAL A 135 -13.00 29.43 8.73
CA VAL A 135 -12.16 29.18 9.90
C VAL A 135 -10.83 28.62 9.43
N GLN A 136 -9.92 29.53 9.10
CA GLN A 136 -8.52 29.23 8.82
C GLN A 136 -7.85 28.78 10.13
N LYS A 137 -7.76 27.47 10.37
CA LYS A 137 -7.04 26.93 11.53
C LYS A 137 -5.53 27.10 11.29
N LYS A 138 -4.96 28.14 11.91
CA LYS A 138 -3.51 28.43 11.93
C LYS A 138 -2.74 27.25 12.55
N PRO A 139 -1.56 26.88 12.03
CA PRO A 139 -0.64 26.00 12.75
C PRO A 139 -0.10 26.72 14.00
N PRO A 140 0.09 26.04 15.14
CA PRO A 140 0.77 26.64 16.28
C PRO A 140 2.25 26.85 15.90
N ARG A 141 2.71 28.09 15.97
CA ARG A 141 4.14 28.42 15.91
C ARG A 141 4.80 28.03 17.23
N GLU A 142 5.97 27.43 17.05
CA GLU A 142 7.03 27.09 17.99
C GLU A 142 7.35 28.19 19.01
N ASN A 143 7.71 27.78 20.24
CA ASN A 143 8.56 28.56 21.12
C ASN A 143 9.41 27.63 21.98
N GLY A 144 10.72 27.61 21.70
CA GLY A 144 11.71 26.91 22.49
C GLY A 144 11.98 27.60 23.83
N HIS A 145 12.31 26.77 24.83
CA HIS A 145 13.41 26.94 25.79
C HIS A 145 13.30 25.86 26.87
N LYS A 146 14.43 25.19 27.14
CA LYS A 146 14.84 24.40 28.34
C LYS A 146 15.26 22.99 27.94
N GLN A 147 16.36 22.42 28.42
CA GLN A 147 17.60 22.90 29.00
C GLN A 147 18.56 21.71 28.90
N ILE A 148 19.82 22.00 28.58
CA ILE A 148 20.91 21.03 28.57
C ILE A 148 21.11 20.54 30.00
N SER A 149 21.05 19.23 30.24
CA SER A 149 21.58 18.63 31.46
C SER A 149 22.34 17.35 31.13
N SER A 150 23.66 17.51 31.15
CA SER A 150 24.65 16.46 31.29
C SER A 150 24.47 15.72 32.61
N SER A 151 24.37 14.40 32.57
CA SER A 151 24.76 13.57 33.72
C SER A 151 25.57 12.37 33.23
N SER A 152 26.83 12.41 33.65
CA SER A 152 27.81 11.34 33.58
C SER A 152 27.49 10.27 34.63
N THR A 153 27.38 9.02 34.19
CA THR A 153 27.61 7.86 35.04
C THR A 153 28.36 6.83 34.22
N GLY A 154 29.67 6.77 34.43
CA GLY A 154 30.45 5.61 34.05
C GLY A 154 30.12 4.44 34.97
N CYS A 155 30.03 3.25 34.41
CA CYS A 155 30.20 1.99 35.12
C CYS A 155 30.80 0.96 34.16
N LEU A 156 31.68 0.16 34.73
CA LEU A 156 32.71 -0.64 34.08
C LEU A 156 32.19 -2.02 33.63
N SER A 157 32.81 -2.49 32.56
CA SER A 157 32.99 -3.86 32.04
C SER A 157 32.29 -5.05 32.71
N SER A 158 31.62 -5.86 31.88
CA SER A 158 31.64 -7.33 31.99
C SER A 158 31.63 -7.97 30.59
N PRO A 159 32.55 -8.89 30.27
CA PRO A 159 32.61 -9.55 28.97
C PRO A 159 31.74 -10.80 29.01
N ASN A 160 30.51 -10.69 28.51
CA ASN A 160 29.77 -11.86 28.06
C ASN A 160 29.15 -11.50 26.72
N ALA A 161 29.78 -11.98 25.63
CA ALA A 161 29.26 -11.85 24.29
C ALA A 161 28.03 -12.76 24.14
N THR A 162 26.90 -12.31 24.69
CA THR A 162 25.60 -12.67 24.12
C THR A 162 25.51 -11.89 22.82
N VAL A 163 25.60 -12.58 21.69
CA VAL A 163 25.26 -12.03 20.37
C VAL A 163 23.78 -11.69 20.42
N GLN A 164 23.46 -10.49 20.90
CA GLN A 164 22.12 -9.93 20.82
C GLN A 164 21.98 -9.44 19.38
N SER A 165 21.26 -10.19 18.55
CA SER A 165 20.71 -9.60 17.34
C SER A 165 19.88 -8.37 17.75
N PRO A 166 19.96 -7.25 17.01
CA PRO A 166 19.13 -6.10 17.31
C PRO A 166 17.66 -6.54 17.22
N LYS A 167 16.92 -6.40 18.32
CA LYS A 167 15.51 -6.83 18.44
C LYS A 167 14.58 -6.21 17.38
N HIS A 168 15.03 -5.14 16.71
CA HIS A 168 14.27 -4.36 15.74
C HIS A 168 15.19 -4.01 14.54
N GLU A 169 15.66 -5.03 13.80
CA GLU A 169 16.44 -4.81 12.58
C GLU A 169 15.52 -4.38 11.42
N TRP A 170 15.92 -3.32 10.70
CA TRP A 170 15.24 -2.81 9.52
C TRP A 170 16.22 -2.73 8.37
N LYS A 171 16.02 -3.54 7.33
CA LYS A 171 17.01 -3.66 6.24
C LYS A 171 16.38 -4.07 4.92
N ILE A 172 16.80 -3.42 3.84
CA ILE A 172 16.56 -3.90 2.48
C ILE A 172 17.66 -4.91 2.15
N VAL A 173 17.27 -6.13 1.79
CA VAL A 173 18.20 -7.21 1.43
C VAL A 173 18.39 -7.26 -0.07
N ALA A 174 17.29 -7.33 -0.80
CA ALA A 174 17.29 -7.34 -2.24
C ALA A 174 16.05 -6.66 -2.79
N SER A 175 16.16 -6.01 -3.95
CA SER A 175 14.99 -5.41 -4.61
C SER A 175 15.13 -5.40 -6.12
N GLU A 176 14.00 -5.60 -6.81
CA GLU A 176 13.93 -5.63 -8.27
C GLU A 176 12.61 -5.04 -8.77
N LYS A 177 12.65 -4.37 -9.92
CA LYS A 177 11.45 -3.93 -10.62
C LYS A 177 11.08 -4.99 -11.66
N THR A 178 10.12 -5.84 -11.31
CA THR A 178 9.70 -6.99 -12.14
C THR A 178 8.94 -6.61 -13.41
N SER A 179 8.16 -5.53 -13.37
CA SER A 179 7.41 -5.01 -14.53
C SER A 179 7.25 -3.49 -14.43
N ASN A 180 6.58 -2.86 -15.40
CA ASN A 180 6.41 -1.40 -15.44
C ASN A 180 5.88 -0.80 -14.13
N ASN A 181 4.99 -1.52 -13.44
CA ASN A 181 4.34 -1.05 -12.21
C ASN A 181 4.45 -2.03 -11.04
N THR A 182 5.21 -3.13 -11.18
CA THR A 182 5.32 -4.14 -10.12
C THR A 182 6.74 -4.24 -9.60
N TYR A 183 6.87 -4.16 -8.29
CA TYR A 183 8.13 -4.10 -7.58
C TYR A 183 8.17 -5.22 -6.53
N LEU A 184 9.32 -5.86 -6.41
CA LEU A 184 9.59 -6.93 -5.46
C LEU A 184 10.76 -6.56 -4.57
N CYS A 185 10.68 -6.90 -3.28
CA CYS A 185 11.76 -6.71 -2.35
C CYS A 185 11.78 -7.80 -1.28
N LEU A 186 12.98 -8.25 -0.93
CA LEU A 186 13.25 -8.98 0.31
C LEU A 186 13.79 -7.98 1.33
N ALA A 187 13.19 -7.98 2.51
CA ALA A 187 13.55 -7.07 3.58
C ALA A 187 13.49 -7.78 4.94
N VAL A 188 14.18 -7.19 5.90
CA VAL A 188 13.96 -7.44 7.32
C VAL A 188 13.12 -6.29 7.85
N LEU A 189 11.91 -6.58 8.32
CA LEU A 189 11.00 -5.65 8.96
C LEU A 189 10.84 -6.08 10.42
N ASP A 190 11.29 -5.24 11.35
CA ASP A 190 11.28 -5.55 12.78
C ASP A 190 11.89 -6.91 13.16
N GLY A 191 13.00 -7.27 12.51
CA GLY A 191 13.64 -8.59 12.67
C GLY A 191 12.97 -9.74 11.90
N ILE A 192 11.79 -9.54 11.30
CA ILE A 192 11.10 -10.54 10.47
C ILE A 192 11.62 -10.46 9.03
N PHE A 193 12.13 -11.57 8.51
CA PHE A 193 12.54 -11.67 7.11
C PHE A 193 11.32 -11.96 6.23
N CYS A 194 10.99 -11.02 5.34
CA CYS A 194 9.74 -11.04 4.59
C CYS A 194 9.90 -10.49 3.17
N VAL A 195 8.86 -10.71 2.36
CA VAL A 195 8.71 -10.17 1.02
C VAL A 195 7.82 -8.93 1.07
N ILE A 196 8.27 -7.83 0.47
CA ILE A 196 7.44 -6.67 0.18
C ILE A 196 7.08 -6.72 -1.31
N PHE A 197 5.80 -6.80 -1.61
CA PHE A 197 5.28 -6.74 -2.97
C PHE A 197 4.52 -5.43 -3.14
N LEU A 198 4.91 -4.65 -4.14
CA LEU A 198 4.33 -3.33 -4.39
C LEU A 198 3.84 -3.23 -5.83
N HIS A 199 2.59 -2.79 -5.97
CA HIS A 199 1.97 -2.51 -7.25
C HIS A 199 1.60 -1.02 -7.35
N GLY A 200 2.23 -0.30 -8.28
CA GLY A 200 1.92 1.09 -8.57
C GLY A 200 0.70 1.22 -9.49
N ARG A 201 -0.25 2.08 -9.13
CA ARG A 201 -1.42 2.43 -9.95
C ARG A 201 -1.40 3.93 -10.17
N ASN A 202 -1.51 4.37 -11.41
CA ASN A 202 -1.78 5.78 -11.64
C ASN A 202 -3.16 6.11 -11.07
N SER A 203 -3.37 7.35 -10.63
CA SER A 203 -4.71 7.80 -10.23
C SER A 203 -5.73 7.36 -11.31
N PRO A 204 -6.91 6.84 -10.92
CA PRO A 204 -7.94 6.54 -11.89
C PRO A 204 -8.36 7.87 -12.53
N GLN A 205 -7.78 8.17 -13.69
CA GLN A 205 -8.24 9.27 -14.52
C GLN A 205 -9.63 8.88 -15.05
N SER A 206 -10.66 9.32 -14.33
CA SER A 206 -12.08 9.21 -14.67
C SER A 206 -12.59 7.77 -14.86
N SER A 207 -13.83 7.54 -14.45
CA SER A 207 -14.62 6.39 -14.92
C SER A 207 -14.44 6.24 -16.44
N PRO A 208 -14.36 5.03 -17.00
CA PRO A 208 -14.26 4.88 -18.45
C PRO A 208 -15.40 5.66 -19.10
N THR A 209 -15.06 6.72 -19.84
CA THR A 209 -16.03 7.55 -20.61
C THR A 209 -16.79 6.70 -21.63
N SER A 210 -16.33 5.47 -21.88
CA SER A 210 -16.98 4.43 -22.66
C SER A 210 -17.92 3.57 -21.82
N THR A 211 -18.82 4.18 -21.04
CA THR A 211 -20.13 3.54 -20.89
C THR A 211 -20.84 3.83 -22.21
N PRO A 212 -21.13 2.84 -23.08
CA PRO A 212 -21.90 3.11 -24.28
C PRO A 212 -23.23 3.69 -23.80
N LYS A 213 -23.46 4.97 -24.08
CA LYS A 213 -24.78 5.57 -23.90
C LYS A 213 -25.68 4.77 -24.84
N LEU A 214 -26.58 3.96 -24.30
CA LEU A 214 -27.71 3.42 -25.05
C LEU A 214 -28.39 4.63 -25.69
N SER A 215 -28.19 4.80 -26.99
CA SER A 215 -28.97 5.73 -27.79
C SER A 215 -30.42 5.34 -27.56
N LYS A 216 -31.24 6.30 -27.08
CA LYS A 216 -32.68 6.15 -26.88
C LYS A 216 -33.25 5.29 -28.01
N SER A 217 -33.82 4.15 -27.66
CA SER A 217 -34.54 3.30 -28.62
C SER A 217 -35.53 4.19 -29.37
N LEU A 218 -35.54 4.06 -30.70
CA LEU A 218 -36.52 4.72 -31.56
C LEU A 218 -37.91 4.25 -31.12
N SER A 219 -38.60 5.11 -30.39
CA SER A 219 -40.03 4.97 -30.14
C SER A 219 -40.70 4.87 -31.50
N PHE A 220 -41.40 3.76 -31.74
CA PHE A 220 -42.22 3.57 -32.92
C PHE A 220 -43.37 4.57 -32.85
N GLU A 221 -43.30 5.67 -33.60
CA GLU A 221 -44.45 6.55 -33.80
C GLU A 221 -45.50 5.76 -34.60
N MET A 222 -46.54 5.28 -33.91
CA MET A 222 -47.75 4.76 -34.53
C MET A 222 -48.84 5.85 -34.40
N GLN A 223 -49.45 6.18 -35.53
CA GLN A 223 -50.41 7.25 -35.70
C GLN A 223 -51.65 7.13 -34.79
N GLN A 224 -51.98 8.27 -34.18
CA GLN A 224 -53.30 8.91 -34.04
C GLN A 224 -54.51 8.04 -33.65
N ASP A 225 -54.92 8.17 -32.39
CA ASP A 225 -56.34 8.36 -32.06
C ASP A 225 -56.48 9.16 -30.74
N GLU A 226 -57.47 10.07 -30.70
CA GLU A 226 -57.75 11.00 -29.60
C GLU A 226 -58.10 10.26 -28.29
N LEU A 227 -57.21 10.29 -27.30
CA LEU A 227 -57.58 10.02 -25.91
C LEU A 227 -56.85 10.99 -24.97
N ILE A 228 -57.66 11.64 -24.14
CA ILE A 228 -57.29 12.65 -23.13
C ILE A 228 -56.21 12.09 -22.19
N GLU A 229 -54.95 12.54 -22.34
CA GLU A 229 -53.88 12.18 -21.41
C GLU A 229 -54.08 12.91 -20.07
N LYS A 230 -54.38 12.13 -19.02
CA LYS A 230 -54.28 12.58 -17.65
C LYS A 230 -52.80 12.40 -17.23
N PRO A 231 -52.06 13.46 -16.89
CA PRO A 231 -50.66 13.33 -16.53
C PRO A 231 -50.52 12.48 -15.26
N MET A 232 -49.71 11.43 -15.35
CA MET A 232 -49.37 10.58 -14.21
C MET A 232 -48.50 11.38 -13.22
N SER A 233 -48.71 11.16 -11.93
CA SER A 233 -47.99 11.85 -10.86
C SER A 233 -46.48 11.56 -10.93
N PRO A 234 -45.60 12.55 -10.68
CA PRO A 234 -44.15 12.31 -10.66
C PRO A 234 -43.76 11.33 -9.55
N MET A 235 -42.90 10.36 -9.85
CA MET A 235 -42.37 9.42 -8.85
C MET A 235 -41.46 10.14 -7.86
N GLN A 236 -41.65 9.84 -6.56
CA GLN A 236 -41.00 10.56 -5.45
C GLN A 236 -39.61 10.03 -5.07
N TYR A 237 -39.05 9.02 -5.74
CA TYR A 237 -37.68 8.58 -5.45
C TYR A 237 -37.04 7.76 -6.58
N ALA A 238 -35.72 7.89 -6.74
CA ALA A 238 -34.94 7.07 -7.66
C ALA A 238 -34.55 5.73 -6.99
N ARG A 239 -34.89 4.60 -7.61
CA ARG A 239 -34.31 3.29 -7.28
C ARG A 239 -33.89 2.55 -8.54
N SER A 240 -32.81 1.79 -8.41
CA SER A 240 -32.07 1.09 -9.45
C SER A 240 -32.94 0.26 -10.40
N GLY A 241 -32.84 0.58 -11.70
CA GLY A 241 -32.69 -0.37 -12.82
C GLY A 241 -33.85 -1.27 -13.26
N LEU A 242 -34.86 -1.57 -12.43
CA LEU A 242 -36.01 -2.38 -12.86
C LEU A 242 -37.25 -1.94 -12.08
N GLY A 243 -38.22 -1.34 -12.77
CA GLY A 243 -39.46 -0.85 -12.18
C GLY A 243 -40.65 -1.65 -12.68
N THR A 244 -41.53 -2.10 -11.78
CA THR A 244 -42.83 -2.66 -12.17
C THR A 244 -43.93 -1.63 -11.95
N ALA A 245 -44.71 -1.34 -12.98
CA ALA A 245 -45.89 -0.49 -12.91
C ALA A 245 -47.14 -1.29 -13.30
N GLU A 246 -48.26 -1.02 -12.64
CA GLU A 246 -49.54 -1.67 -12.95
C GLU A 246 -50.36 -0.80 -13.89
N MET A 247 -50.80 -1.36 -15.02
CA MET A 247 -51.75 -0.71 -15.91
C MET A 247 -52.91 -1.67 -16.23
N ASN A 248 -54.13 -1.22 -15.94
CA ASN A 248 -55.37 -1.99 -16.14
C ASN A 248 -55.37 -3.38 -15.47
N GLY A 249 -54.90 -3.47 -14.21
CA GLY A 249 -54.90 -4.73 -13.47
C GLY A 249 -53.77 -5.71 -13.84
N LYS A 250 -52.80 -5.28 -14.66
CA LYS A 250 -51.65 -6.08 -15.06
C LYS A 250 -50.34 -5.39 -14.70
N LEU A 251 -49.46 -6.13 -14.06
CA LEU A 251 -48.08 -5.72 -13.75
C LEU A 251 -47.23 -5.75 -15.01
N ILE A 252 -46.54 -4.65 -15.28
CA ILE A 252 -45.63 -4.45 -16.41
C ILE A 252 -44.26 -4.08 -15.83
N ALA A 253 -43.21 -4.80 -16.20
CA ALA A 253 -41.83 -4.49 -15.83
C ALA A 253 -41.15 -3.70 -16.96
N ALA A 254 -40.35 -2.68 -16.61
CA ALA A 254 -39.45 -1.97 -17.51
C ALA A 254 -38.03 -2.54 -17.39
#